data_AF-A0A8J1UKQ5-F1
#
_entry.id   AF-A0A8J1UKQ5-F1
#
_cell.length_a   1.000
_cell.length_b   1.000
_cell.length_c   1.000
_cell.angle_alpha   90.00
_cell.angle_beta   90.00
_cell.angle_gamma   90.00
#
_symmetry.space_group_name_H-M   'P 1'
#
loop_
_entity.id
_entity.type
_entity.pdbx_description
1 polymer ?
#
loop_
_entity_poly.entity_id
_entity_poly.type
_entity_poly.pdbx_seq_one_letter_code
_entity_poly.pdbx_strand_id
1 'polypeptide(L)'
;STSSDKLAFDVGLQEQAHGESCWWTIHPASKQRSEGEKVRVGDDLILVSVASERYLHIGSGASVIASFQQTLWTVQPVCSGAIRMKSLGYVFGGDVLRLFHGHM
;
A
#
# COMPACT_ATOMS: atom_id res chain seq x y z
N SER A 1 19.23 -1.63 8.51
CA SER A 1 18.86 -2.70 7.59
C SER A 1 18.54 -3.93 8.41
N THR A 2 17.25 -4.27 8.50
CA THR A 2 16.70 -5.45 9.19
C THR A 2 16.80 -6.72 8.33
N SER A 3 17.49 -6.64 7.19
CA SER A 3 17.59 -7.69 6.19
C SER A 3 19.01 -8.25 6.11
N SER A 4 19.14 -9.51 5.70
CA SER A 4 20.44 -10.13 5.36
C SER A 4 21.02 -9.60 4.04
N ASP A 5 20.20 -8.98 3.19
CA ASP A 5 20.62 -8.26 1.99
C ASP A 5 21.21 -6.90 2.40
N LYS A 6 22.52 -6.74 2.20
CA LYS A 6 23.29 -5.54 2.54
C LYS A 6 22.98 -4.35 1.63
N LEU A 7 22.38 -4.59 0.46
CA LEU A 7 21.99 -3.56 -0.49
C LEU A 7 20.55 -3.10 -0.30
N ALA A 8 19.80 -3.75 0.59
CA ALA A 8 18.44 -3.41 0.92
C ALA A 8 18.33 -2.28 1.95
N PHE A 9 17.27 -1.49 1.80
CA PHE A 9 16.88 -0.46 2.76
C PHE A 9 15.62 -0.87 3.52
N ASP A 10 15.51 -0.39 4.75
CA ASP A 10 14.31 -0.55 5.56
C ASP A 10 13.22 0.39 5.03
N VAL A 11 11.96 -0.06 5.05
CA VAL A 11 10.80 0.74 4.66
C VAL A 11 10.02 1.12 5.91
N GLY A 12 9.62 2.38 6.02
CA GLY A 12 8.91 2.90 7.19
C GLY A 12 8.03 4.09 6.86
N LEU A 13 7.33 4.58 7.89
CA LEU A 13 6.49 5.78 7.80
C LEU A 13 7.25 7.01 8.30
N GLN A 14 6.94 8.16 7.72
CA GLN A 14 7.42 9.47 8.17
C GLN A 14 6.28 10.48 8.14
N GLU A 15 6.29 11.46 9.05
CA GLU A 15 5.27 12.51 9.10
C GLU A 15 5.41 13.51 7.95
N GLN A 16 6.64 13.78 7.52
CA GLN A 16 6.95 14.74 6.48
C GLN A 16 6.98 14.06 5.11
N ALA A 17 5.98 14.34 4.27
CA ALA A 17 5.91 13.81 2.90
C ALA A 17 6.63 14.71 1.87
N HIS A 18 7.84 15.16 2.18
CA HIS A 18 8.62 16.05 1.31
C HIS A 18 9.67 15.26 0.51
N GLY A 19 9.85 15.62 -0.76
CA GLY A 19 10.86 15.02 -1.64
C GLY A 19 10.45 13.65 -2.19
N GLU A 20 11.41 12.95 -2.78
CA GLU A 20 11.18 11.71 -3.55
C GLU A 20 11.10 10.45 -2.66
N SER A 21 11.51 10.53 -1.39
CA SER A 21 11.57 9.37 -0.49
C SER A 21 10.21 8.80 -0.12
N CYS A 22 9.14 9.60 -0.21
CA CYS A 22 7.76 9.15 0.02
C CYS A 22 7.03 8.67 -1.25
N TRP A 23 7.67 8.72 -2.42
CA TRP A 23 7.04 8.36 -3.68
C TRP A 23 7.40 6.96 -4.14
N TRP A 24 6.38 6.27 -4.66
CA TRP A 24 6.49 4.94 -5.24
C TRP A 24 5.80 4.95 -6.61
N THR A 25 6.47 4.45 -7.64
CA THR A 25 5.85 4.23 -8.95
C THR A 25 5.23 2.84 -9.00
N ILE A 26 4.11 2.74 -9.71
CA ILE A 26 3.39 1.50 -9.94
C ILE A 26 3.75 0.97 -11.32
N HIS A 27 4.26 -0.25 -11.38
CA HIS A 27 4.53 -0.96 -12.62
C HIS A 27 3.61 -2.16 -12.76
N PRO A 28 3.15 -2.48 -13.98
CA PRO A 28 2.37 -3.69 -14.24
C PRO A 28 3.24 -4.92 -13.96
N ALA A 29 2.69 -5.87 -13.18
CA ALA A 29 3.35 -7.14 -12.90
C ALA A 29 3.43 -8.08 -14.10
N SER A 30 2.48 -7.96 -15.03
CA SER A 30 2.31 -8.88 -16.16
C SER A 30 2.28 -8.16 -17.49
N LYS A 31 2.62 -8.89 -18.56
CA LYS A 31 2.57 -8.39 -19.95
C LYS A 31 1.14 -8.21 -20.49
N GLN A 32 0.11 -8.53 -19.71
CA GLN A 32 -1.28 -8.31 -20.10
C GLN A 32 -1.73 -6.86 -19.86
N ARG A 33 -0.92 -6.08 -19.16
CA ARG A 33 -1.20 -4.70 -18.76
C ARG A 33 -0.12 -3.78 -19.31
N SER A 34 -0.53 -2.61 -19.74
CA SER A 34 0.35 -1.58 -20.29
C SER A 34 0.39 -0.35 -19.39
N GLU A 35 1.48 0.42 -19.48
CA GLU A 35 1.57 1.74 -18.87
C GLU A 35 0.45 2.66 -19.41
N GLY A 36 -0.12 3.47 -18.52
CA GLY A 36 -1.25 4.35 -18.84
C GLY A 36 -2.63 3.70 -18.73
N GLU A 37 -2.72 2.37 -18.61
CA GLU A 37 -4.00 1.71 -18.32
C GLU A 37 -4.47 1.96 -16.87
N LYS A 38 -5.79 2.02 -16.67
CA LYS A 38 -6.39 2.12 -15.33
C LYS A 38 -6.16 0.82 -14.54
N VAL A 39 -5.59 0.91 -13.35
CA VAL A 39 -5.48 -0.22 -12.40
C VAL A 39 -6.88 -0.73 -12.04
N ARG A 40 -7.03 -2.06 -11.98
CA ARG A 40 -8.25 -2.79 -11.66
C ARG A 40 -8.13 -3.48 -10.31
N VAL A 41 -9.27 -3.78 -9.71
CA VAL A 41 -9.33 -4.59 -8.47
C VAL A 41 -8.79 -5.99 -8.77
N GLY A 42 -7.92 -6.49 -7.89
CA GLY A 42 -7.27 -7.78 -8.04
C GLY A 42 -6.04 -7.77 -8.95
N ASP A 43 -5.64 -6.62 -9.51
CA ASP A 43 -4.37 -6.53 -10.21
C ASP A 43 -3.20 -6.78 -9.25
N ASP A 44 -2.20 -7.50 -9.74
CA ASP A 44 -0.88 -7.55 -9.15
C ASP A 44 -0.03 -6.39 -9.65
N LEU A 45 0.61 -5.70 -8.71
CA LEU A 45 1.47 -4.55 -8.97
C LEU A 45 2.90 -4.80 -8.52
N ILE A 46 3.82 -4.08 -9.15
CA ILE A 46 5.19 -3.90 -8.66
C ILE A 46 5.31 -2.45 -8.20
N LEU A 47 5.83 -2.25 -6.99
CA LEU A 47 6.08 -0.92 -6.42
C LEU A 47 7.58 -0.63 -6.46
N VAL A 48 7.97 0.52 -7.01
CA VAL A 48 9.37 0.95 -7.10
C VAL A 48 9.55 2.29 -6.40
N SER A 49 10.49 2.38 -5.46
CA SER A 49 10.82 3.63 -4.78
C SER A 49 11.47 4.60 -5.76
N VAL A 50 10.98 5.84 -5.81
CA VAL A 50 11.58 6.88 -6.67
C VAL A 50 12.98 7.24 -6.18
N ALA A 51 13.16 7.45 -4.87
CA ALA A 51 14.44 7.88 -4.31
C ALA A 51 15.56 6.82 -4.36
N SER A 52 15.23 5.53 -4.43
CA SER A 52 16.23 4.44 -4.31
C SER A 52 16.24 3.46 -5.47
N GLU A 53 15.32 3.59 -6.42
CA GLU A 53 15.17 2.71 -7.59
C GLU A 53 15.09 1.21 -7.23
N ARG A 54 14.50 0.92 -6.08
CA ARG A 54 14.35 -0.44 -5.53
C ARG A 54 12.89 -0.83 -5.41
N TYR A 55 12.64 -2.12 -5.53
CA TYR A 55 11.32 -2.73 -5.42
C TYR A 55 10.92 -2.92 -3.96
N LEU A 56 9.64 -2.75 -3.66
CA LEU A 56 9.06 -3.20 -2.40
C LEU A 56 9.02 -4.73 -2.39
N HIS A 57 9.78 -5.34 -1.49
CA HIS A 57 10.03 -6.78 -1.47
C HIS A 57 9.71 -7.38 -0.10
N ILE A 58 9.18 -8.61 -0.11
CA ILE A 58 9.05 -9.44 1.10
C ILE A 58 10.36 -10.22 1.26
N GLY A 59 11.25 -9.70 2.09
CA GLY A 59 12.52 -10.32 2.43
C GLY A 59 12.39 -11.52 3.38
N SER A 60 13.54 -12.09 3.75
CA SER A 60 13.60 -13.23 4.68
C SER A 60 12.93 -12.92 6.02
N GLY A 61 12.21 -13.90 6.58
CA GLY A 61 11.48 -13.71 7.83
C GLY A 61 10.26 -12.79 7.74
N ALA A 62 9.70 -12.61 6.54
CA ALA A 62 8.53 -11.76 6.26
C ALA A 62 8.73 -10.26 6.55
N SER A 63 9.98 -9.79 6.58
CA SER A 63 10.28 -8.35 6.63
C SER A 63 9.94 -7.68 5.30
N VAL A 64 9.39 -6.46 5.34
CA VAL A 64 9.18 -5.65 4.13
C VAL A 64 10.33 -4.67 3.96
N ILE A 65 11.03 -4.76 2.83
CA ILE A 65 12.25 -4.02 2.53
C ILE A 65 12.21 -3.43 1.11
N ALA A 66 13.06 -2.44 0.83
CA ALA A 66 13.35 -2.00 -0.52
C ALA A 66 14.61 -2.74 -1.03
N SER A 67 14.46 -3.58 -2.05
CA SER A 67 15.54 -4.43 -2.59
C SER A 67 15.51 -4.45 -4.13
N PHE A 68 16.52 -5.06 -4.77
CA PHE A 68 16.52 -5.31 -6.20
C PHE A 68 15.69 -6.55 -6.60
N GLN A 69 15.13 -7.27 -5.62
CA GLN A 69 14.22 -8.39 -5.86
C GLN A 69 12.77 -7.91 -5.96
N GLN A 70 12.05 -8.37 -6.97
CA GLN A 70 10.64 -8.00 -7.18
C GLN A 70 9.70 -8.87 -6.34
N THR A 71 8.63 -8.27 -5.85
CA THR A 71 7.47 -8.97 -5.26
C THR A 71 6.20 -8.43 -5.90
N LEU A 72 5.26 -9.34 -6.17
CA LEU A 72 3.92 -8.98 -6.66
C LEU A 72 3.02 -8.62 -5.48
N TRP A 73 2.33 -7.49 -5.60
CA TRP A 73 1.41 -6.98 -4.58
C TRP A 73 0.00 -6.87 -5.16
N THR A 74 -0.90 -7.73 -4.70
CA THR A 74 -2.30 -7.71 -5.13
C THR A 74 -3.06 -6.56 -4.47
N VAL A 75 -3.81 -5.79 -5.27
CA VAL A 75 -4.62 -4.66 -4.77
C VAL A 75 -6.07 -5.08 -4.51
N GLN A 76 -6.56 -4.80 -3.30
CA GLN A 76 -7.96 -4.96 -2.91
C GLN A 76 -8.49 -3.66 -2.27
N PRO A 77 -9.67 -3.15 -2.69
CA PRO A 77 -10.25 -1.96 -2.10
C PRO A 77 -10.87 -2.29 -0.73
N VAL A 78 -10.62 -1.45 0.27
CA VAL A 78 -11.21 -1.61 1.61
C VAL A 78 -12.44 -0.72 1.80
N CYS A 79 -12.36 0.55 1.40
CA CYS A 79 -13.44 1.51 1.51
C CYS A 79 -13.36 2.54 0.38
N SER A 80 -14.51 3.05 -0.07
CA SER A 80 -14.58 4.15 -1.04
C SER A 80 -14.90 5.47 -0.34
N GLY A 81 -14.03 6.47 -0.50
CA GLY A 81 -14.23 7.81 0.07
C GLY A 81 -15.54 8.47 -0.39
N ALA A 82 -15.97 8.21 -1.63
CA ALA A 82 -17.22 8.74 -2.16
C ALA A 82 -18.46 8.19 -1.43
N ILE A 83 -18.41 6.93 -0.99
CA ILE A 83 -19.50 6.32 -0.20
C ILE A 83 -19.51 6.93 1.20
N ARG A 84 -18.33 7.04 1.85
CA ARG A 84 -18.23 7.59 3.20
C ARG A 84 -18.72 9.05 3.29
N MET A 85 -18.43 9.89 2.30
CA MET A 85 -18.93 11.28 2.29
C MET A 85 -20.43 11.42 2.04
N LYS A 86 -21.05 10.48 1.31
CA LYS A 86 -22.49 10.53 1.00
C LYS A 86 -23.38 9.92 2.08
N SER A 87 -22.79 9.16 3.00
CA SER A 87 -23.50 8.39 4.02
C SER A 87 -23.12 8.87 5.42
N LEU A 88 -23.14 10.19 5.65
CA LEU A 88 -22.95 10.77 6.97
C LEU A 88 -24.01 10.23 7.95
N GLY A 89 -23.59 9.79 9.12
CA GLY A 89 -24.46 9.22 10.16
C GLY A 89 -24.67 7.71 10.09
N TYR A 90 -24.12 7.03 9.07
CA TYR A 90 -24.07 5.56 9.02
C TYR A 90 -22.77 5.04 9.64
N VAL A 91 -22.86 3.84 10.21
CA VAL A 91 -21.70 3.09 10.73
C VAL A 91 -21.06 2.31 9.59
N PHE A 92 -19.73 2.37 9.50
CA PHE A 92 -18.92 1.61 8.55
C PHE A 92 -18.06 0.56 9.23
N GLY A 93 -17.68 -0.48 8.47
CA GLY A 93 -16.65 -1.43 8.92
C GLY A 93 -15.35 -0.70 9.25
N GLY A 94 -14.75 -1.05 10.40
CA GLY A 94 -13.55 -0.40 10.93
C GLY A 94 -13.82 0.80 11.83
N ASP A 95 -15.07 1.29 11.94
CA ASP A 95 -15.40 2.34 12.90
C ASP A 95 -15.35 1.80 14.35
N VAL A 96 -14.90 2.63 15.28
CA VAL A 96 -14.89 2.33 16.71
C VAL A 96 -16.14 2.92 17.35
N LEU A 97 -16.95 2.07 18.00
CA LEU A 97 -18.26 2.43 18.52
C LEU A 97 -18.36 2.16 20.02
N ARG A 98 -19.26 2.87 20.69
CA ARG A 98 -19.74 2.53 22.04
C ARG A 98 -21.17 2.01 21.94
N LEU A 99 -21.48 0.95 22.67
CA LEU A 99 -22.82 0.38 22.73
C LEU A 99 -23.55 0.96 23.94
N PHE A 100 -24.73 1.54 23.70
CA PHE A 100 -25.59 2.09 24.74
C PHE A 100 -26.88 1.28 24.81
N HIS A 101 -27.41 1.06 26.02
CA HIS A 101 -28.74 0.51 26.21
C HIS A 101 -29.77 1.63 26.02
N GLY A 102 -30.72 1.45 25.10
CA GLY A 102 -31.75 2.45 24.81
C GLY A 102 -32.81 2.50 25.91
N HIS A 103 -33.25 3.72 26.25
CA HIS A 103 -34.29 4.06 27.23
C HIS A 103 -34.30 3.19 28.50
N MET A 104 -33.48 3.59 29.49
CA MET A 104 -33.79 3.30 30.88
C MET A 104 -34.99 4.14 31.34
#